data_AF-A0A952V601-F1
#
_entry.id   AF-A0A952V601-F1
#
_cell.length_a   1.000
_cell.length_b   1.000
_cell.length_c   1.000
_cell.angle_alpha   90.00
_cell.angle_beta   90.00
_cell.angle_gamma   90.00
#
_symmetry.space_group_name_H-M   'P 1'
#
loop_
_entity.id
_entity.type
_entity.pdbx_description
1 polymer ?
#
loop_
_entity_poly.entity_id
_entity_poly.type
_entity_poly.pdbx_seq_one_letter_code
_entity_poly.pdbx_strand_id
1 'polypeptide(L)'
;MFDNSYTTIFRKVYLFTELPEPLTPASEHVQLFDNYLPETGLRLRSLRIPETKAWRYFFEQQSAEFAAVRSIKRAAMELDEKEYSHLQMFEGNEIRKNRYFAELNGRPATLDIHLGDLWGLNIATVEFADESEALAYPQPEIAVVDVSADAFFSGPDLVQLKFADIQAHLAN
;
A
#
# COMPACT_ATOMS: atom_id res chain seq x y z
N MET A 1 -17.78 -8.05 25.74
CA MET A 1 -17.50 -8.32 24.31
C MET A 1 -16.59 -7.19 23.87
N PHE A 2 -15.33 -7.48 23.53
CA PHE A 2 -14.42 -6.43 23.05
C PHE A 2 -14.85 -6.09 21.63
N ASP A 3 -15.35 -4.88 21.44
CA ASP A 3 -15.62 -4.31 20.13
C ASP A 3 -14.28 -3.82 19.55
N ASN A 4 -13.61 -4.69 18.80
CA ASN A 4 -12.46 -4.27 18.02
C ASN A 4 -13.00 -3.63 16.74
N SER A 5 -12.93 -2.30 16.65
CA SER A 5 -13.41 -1.52 15.50
C SER A 5 -12.52 -1.70 14.27
N TYR A 6 -12.55 -2.91 13.70
CA TYR A 6 -11.97 -3.15 12.38
C TYR A 6 -12.88 -2.54 11.32
N THR A 7 -12.27 -1.83 10.37
CA THR A 7 -12.96 -1.44 9.14
C THR A 7 -12.63 -2.48 8.07
N THR A 8 -13.65 -3.02 7.41
CA THR A 8 -13.49 -3.83 6.20
C THR A 8 -13.50 -2.91 4.99
N ILE A 9 -12.47 -3.02 4.15
CA ILE A 9 -12.37 -2.32 2.87
C ILE A 9 -12.01 -3.32 1.78
N PHE A 10 -12.45 -3.06 0.57
CA PHE A 10 -12.17 -3.87 -0.60
C PHE A 10 -11.18 -3.13 -1.50
N ARG A 11 -10.28 -3.85 -2.15
CA ARG A 11 -9.25 -3.26 -3.02
C ARG A 11 -9.19 -3.95 -4.37
N LYS A 12 -9.11 -3.12 -5.39
CA LYS A 12 -8.53 -3.49 -6.68
C LYS A 12 -7.10 -2.98 -6.75
N VAL A 13 -6.18 -3.86 -7.12
CA VAL A 13 -4.73 -3.60 -7.13
C VAL A 13 -4.18 -3.93 -8.49
N TYR A 14 -3.49 -2.97 -9.11
CA TYR A 14 -2.97 -3.10 -10.46
C TYR A 14 -1.49 -2.75 -10.50
N LEU A 15 -0.74 -3.42 -11.37
CA LEU A 15 0.59 -2.98 -11.78
C LEU A 15 0.46 -1.95 -12.90
N PHE A 16 1.35 -0.96 -12.90
CA PHE A 16 1.45 0.04 -13.97
C PHE A 16 2.92 0.34 -14.28
N THR A 17 3.22 0.96 -15.42
CA THR A 17 4.61 1.18 -15.86
C THR A 17 5.19 2.51 -15.40
N GLU A 18 4.43 3.58 -15.52
CA GLU A 18 4.88 4.95 -15.24
C GLU A 18 3.73 5.82 -14.74
N LEU A 19 4.07 6.94 -14.08
CA LEU A 19 3.06 7.88 -13.61
C LEU A 19 2.26 8.41 -14.82
N PRO A 20 0.92 8.36 -14.78
CA PRO A 20 0.11 8.91 -15.85
C PRO A 20 0.18 10.43 -15.86
N GLU A 21 0.11 11.04 -17.04
CA GLU A 21 -0.03 12.49 -17.13
C GLU A 21 -1.30 12.97 -16.39
N PRO A 22 -1.26 14.14 -15.72
CA PRO A 22 -0.16 15.11 -15.65
C PRO A 22 0.81 14.87 -14.47
N LEU A 23 0.76 13.71 -13.81
CA LEU A 23 1.61 13.44 -12.67
C LEU A 23 3.07 13.27 -13.11
N THR A 24 3.96 13.88 -12.35
CA THR A 24 5.41 13.76 -12.51
C THR A 24 6.03 13.36 -11.17
N PRO A 25 7.30 12.92 -11.14
CA PRO A 25 7.98 12.64 -9.88
C PRO A 25 8.00 13.82 -8.89
N ALA A 26 7.87 15.06 -9.38
CA ALA A 26 7.82 16.29 -8.58
C ALA A 26 6.41 16.69 -8.12
N SER A 27 5.36 16.02 -8.60
CA SER A 27 3.98 16.27 -8.17
C SER A 27 3.80 15.97 -6.68
N GLU A 28 2.76 16.53 -6.08
CA GLU A 28 2.41 16.31 -4.67
C GLU A 28 2.28 14.81 -4.37
N HIS A 29 2.96 14.36 -3.32
CA HIS A 29 2.97 12.99 -2.85
C HIS A 29 3.33 12.93 -1.36
N VAL A 30 3.07 11.79 -0.74
CA VAL A 30 3.62 11.46 0.58
C VAL A 30 4.67 10.38 0.45
N GLN A 31 5.65 10.38 1.34
CA GLN A 31 6.63 9.30 1.44
C GLN A 31 6.23 8.39 2.59
N LEU A 32 6.14 7.09 2.32
CA LEU A 32 5.76 6.07 3.30
C LEU A 32 6.94 5.17 3.58
N PHE A 33 7.09 4.86 4.87
CA PHE A 33 8.09 3.96 5.44
C PHE A 33 7.32 2.93 6.27
N ASP A 34 7.04 1.77 5.66
CA ASP A 34 6.20 0.74 6.24
C ASP A 34 7.09 -0.37 6.84
N ASN A 35 7.25 -0.37 8.16
CA ASN A 35 8.04 -1.36 8.89
C ASN A 35 7.15 -2.51 9.38
N TYR A 36 7.24 -3.67 8.72
CA TYR A 36 6.41 -4.84 9.02
C TYR A 36 7.01 -5.68 10.14
N LEU A 37 6.19 -6.03 11.12
CA LEU A 37 6.59 -6.99 12.15
C LEU A 37 6.56 -8.40 11.51
N PRO A 38 7.69 -9.14 11.53
CA PRO A 38 7.79 -10.43 10.85
C PRO A 38 6.66 -11.39 11.25
N GLU A 39 6.15 -12.15 10.27
CA GLU A 39 5.11 -13.17 10.47
C GLU A 39 3.79 -12.63 11.08
N THR A 40 3.54 -11.33 10.95
CA THR A 40 2.29 -10.70 11.40
C THR A 40 1.71 -9.76 10.35
N GLY A 41 0.45 -9.36 10.58
CA GLY A 41 -0.20 -8.26 9.84
C GLY A 41 0.08 -6.88 10.44
N LEU A 42 0.97 -6.77 11.43
CA LEU A 42 1.27 -5.52 12.12
C LEU A 42 2.38 -4.75 11.40
N ARG A 43 2.26 -3.42 11.43
CA ARG A 43 3.33 -2.54 10.97
C ARG A 43 3.38 -1.23 11.74
N LEU A 44 4.59 -0.73 11.89
CA LEU A 44 4.86 0.65 12.25
C LEU A 44 5.05 1.45 10.95
N ARG A 45 4.27 2.50 10.75
CA ARG A 45 4.33 3.33 9.55
C ARG A 45 4.75 4.74 9.92
N SER A 46 5.71 5.26 9.16
CA SER A 46 6.04 6.69 9.15
C SER A 46 5.63 7.29 7.82
N LEU A 47 4.96 8.42 7.87
CA LEU A 47 4.51 9.20 6.73
C LEU A 47 5.20 10.56 6.77
N ARG A 48 5.92 10.90 5.71
CA ARG A 48 6.52 12.22 5.53
C ARG A 48 5.81 12.97 4.42
N ILE A 49 5.50 14.24 4.67
CA ILE A 49 5.00 15.18 3.66
C ILE A 49 6.20 16.01 3.19
N PRO A 50 6.73 15.82 1.97
CA PRO A 50 7.95 16.50 1.53
C PRO A 50 7.85 18.03 1.56
N GLU A 51 6.69 18.57 1.17
CA GLU A 51 6.46 20.01 1.04
C GLU A 51 6.57 20.74 2.39
N THR A 52 5.93 20.20 3.43
CA THR A 52 5.94 20.79 4.77
C THR A 52 7.05 20.24 5.67
N LYS A 53 7.70 19.16 5.25
CA LYS A 53 8.63 18.33 6.04
C LYS A 53 7.99 17.72 7.30
N ALA A 54 6.67 17.71 7.39
CA ALA A 54 5.95 17.13 8.51
C ALA A 54 6.05 15.60 8.51
N TRP A 55 6.05 15.03 9.70
CA TRP A 55 6.01 13.58 9.94
C TRP A 55 4.74 13.20 10.71
N ARG A 56 4.18 12.05 10.38
CA ARG A 56 3.09 11.39 11.11
C ARG A 56 3.41 9.92 11.27
N TYR A 57 2.98 9.33 12.37
CA TYR A 57 3.32 7.97 12.75
C TYR A 57 2.07 7.17 13.03
N PHE A 58 2.07 5.89 12.65
CA PHE A 58 0.92 5.02 12.81
C PHE A 58 1.36 3.62 13.23
N PHE A 59 0.58 2.98 14.09
CA PHE A 59 0.62 1.54 14.28
C PHE A 59 -0.63 0.93 13.66
N GLU A 60 -0.44 0.03 12.71
CA GLU A 60 -1.54 -0.55 11.94
C GLU A 60 -1.52 -2.07 12.02
N GLN A 61 -2.72 -2.67 12.06
CA GLN A 61 -2.93 -4.09 11.84
C GLN A 61 -3.79 -4.29 10.59
N GLN A 62 -3.36 -5.20 9.72
CA GLN A 62 -4.13 -5.62 8.56
C GLN A 62 -4.15 -7.13 8.42
N SER A 63 -5.32 -7.68 8.09
CA SER A 63 -5.46 -9.04 7.56
C SER A 63 -6.15 -8.97 6.21
N ALA A 64 -5.71 -9.79 5.26
CA ALA A 64 -6.20 -9.79 3.90
C ALA A 64 -6.76 -11.16 3.51
N GLU A 65 -7.86 -11.15 2.77
CA GLU A 65 -8.39 -12.30 2.04
C GLU A 65 -8.28 -12.00 0.54
N PHE A 66 -7.73 -12.94 -0.21
CA PHE A 66 -7.40 -12.77 -1.63
C PHE A 66 -8.32 -13.62 -2.49
N ALA A 67 -9.31 -12.96 -3.09
CA ALA A 67 -10.21 -13.54 -4.09
C ALA A 67 -10.21 -12.63 -5.33
N ALA A 68 -11.29 -12.60 -6.11
CA ALA A 68 -11.40 -11.69 -7.26
C ALA A 68 -11.24 -10.20 -6.90
N VAL A 69 -11.52 -9.87 -5.63
CA VAL A 69 -11.23 -8.59 -4.98
C VAL A 69 -10.48 -8.88 -3.68
N ARG A 70 -9.56 -7.99 -3.31
CA ARG A 70 -8.81 -8.10 -2.06
C ARG A 70 -9.61 -7.49 -0.92
N SER A 71 -10.07 -8.31 0.04
CA SER A 71 -10.76 -7.83 1.25
C SER A 71 -9.75 -7.60 2.36
N ILE A 72 -9.76 -6.42 2.96
CA ILE A 72 -8.81 -6.02 4.01
C ILE A 72 -9.60 -5.64 5.25
N LYS A 73 -9.33 -6.31 6.37
CA LYS A 73 -9.71 -5.82 7.70
C LYS A 73 -8.56 -5.00 8.24
N ARG A 74 -8.82 -3.73 8.56
CA ARG A 74 -7.81 -2.78 9.04
C ARG A 74 -8.21 -2.19 10.37
N ALA A 75 -7.23 -2.11 11.27
CA ALA A 75 -7.25 -1.22 12.43
C ALA A 75 -5.98 -0.36 12.37
N ALA A 76 -6.10 0.91 12.73
CA ALA A 76 -4.99 1.85 12.73
C ALA A 76 -5.14 2.83 13.89
N MET A 77 -4.02 3.14 14.54
CA MET A 77 -3.91 4.23 15.50
C MET A 77 -2.80 5.17 15.07
N GLU A 78 -3.08 6.47 15.14
CA GLU A 78 -2.04 7.49 15.02
C GLU A 78 -1.26 7.56 16.34
N LEU A 79 0.06 7.71 16.21
CA LEU A 79 0.98 7.78 17.33
C LEU A 79 1.54 9.19 17.44
N ASP A 80 1.75 9.65 18.66
CA ASP A 80 2.64 10.78 18.90
C ASP A 80 4.12 10.38 18.78
N GLU A 81 5.02 11.37 18.84
CA GLU A 81 6.46 11.15 18.70
C GLU A 81 7.04 10.24 19.80
N LYS A 82 6.52 10.31 21.03
CA LYS A 82 7.02 9.52 22.16
C LYS A 82 6.59 8.07 22.01
N GLU A 83 5.32 7.84 21.69
CA GLU A 83 4.79 6.52 21.41
C GLU A 83 5.55 5.84 20.27
N TYR A 84 5.78 6.56 19.17
CA TYR A 84 6.59 6.08 18.07
C TYR A 84 8.02 5.73 18.51
N SER A 85 8.69 6.62 19.26
CA SER A 85 10.07 6.39 19.72
C SER A 85 10.24 5.10 20.52
N HIS A 86 9.24 4.72 21.31
CA HIS A 86 9.25 3.46 22.07
C HIS A 86 9.06 2.22 21.19
N LEU A 87 8.46 2.38 20.01
CA LEU A 87 8.17 1.30 19.07
C LEU A 87 9.22 1.17 17.94
N GLN A 88 10.15 2.11 17.81
CA GLN A 88 11.20 2.08 16.77
C GLN A 88 12.07 0.82 16.81
N MET A 89 12.12 0.12 17.94
CA MET A 89 12.79 -1.18 18.04
C MET A 89 12.22 -2.26 17.10
N PHE A 90 11.03 -2.05 16.53
CA PHE A 90 10.39 -2.93 15.55
C PHE A 90 10.69 -2.54 14.09
N GLU A 91 11.51 -1.51 13.86
CA GLU A 91 11.98 -1.17 12.51
C GLU A 91 13.01 -2.19 11.99
N GLY A 92 13.13 -2.30 10.66
CA GLY A 92 14.16 -3.12 10.00
C GLY A 92 13.66 -3.86 8.76
N ASN A 93 12.39 -4.29 8.77
CA ASN A 93 11.72 -4.87 7.61
C ASN A 93 10.87 -3.79 6.96
N GLU A 94 11.46 -3.00 6.07
CA GLU A 94 10.86 -1.75 5.60
C GLU A 94 10.52 -1.75 4.11
N ILE A 95 9.29 -1.37 3.76
CA ILE A 95 8.93 -0.94 2.41
C ILE A 95 8.94 0.58 2.35
N ARG A 96 9.71 1.13 1.40
CA ARG A 96 9.72 2.56 1.08
C ARG A 96 9.00 2.84 -0.21
N LYS A 97 8.17 3.89 -0.23
CA LYS A 97 7.47 4.31 -1.44
C LYS A 97 7.05 5.77 -1.42
N ASN A 98 6.98 6.36 -2.61
CA ASN A 98 6.26 7.60 -2.83
C ASN A 98 4.83 7.26 -3.26
N ARG A 99 3.85 7.80 -2.56
CA ARG A 99 2.43 7.63 -2.86
C ARG A 99 1.87 8.92 -3.45
N TYR A 100 1.48 8.83 -4.71
CA TYR A 100 0.77 9.87 -5.44
C TYR A 100 -0.73 9.62 -5.35
N PHE A 101 -1.51 10.67 -5.54
CA PHE A 101 -2.96 10.65 -5.53
C PHE A 101 -3.46 10.92 -6.94
N ALA A 102 -4.39 10.09 -7.41
CA ALA A 102 -4.96 10.19 -8.74
C ALA A 102 -6.45 9.82 -8.71
N GLU A 103 -7.12 10.03 -9.84
CA GLU A 103 -8.44 9.51 -10.09
C GLU A 103 -8.35 8.47 -11.21
N LEU A 104 -8.85 7.26 -10.96
CA LEU A 104 -8.93 6.19 -11.95
C LEU A 104 -10.40 5.87 -12.17
N ASN A 105 -10.88 5.95 -13.40
CA ASN A 105 -12.29 5.70 -13.77
C ASN A 105 -13.30 6.45 -12.86
N GLY A 106 -13.02 7.71 -12.51
CA GLY A 106 -13.91 8.50 -11.65
C GLY A 106 -13.78 8.23 -10.15
N ARG A 107 -12.81 7.42 -9.71
CA ARG A 107 -12.62 7.06 -8.30
C ARG A 107 -11.25 7.45 -7.76
N PRO A 108 -11.16 7.94 -6.51
CA PRO A 108 -9.89 8.18 -5.86
C PRO A 108 -9.03 6.91 -5.81
N ALA A 109 -7.78 7.07 -6.21
CA ALA A 109 -6.79 6.01 -6.25
C ALA A 109 -5.46 6.51 -5.68
N THR A 110 -4.64 5.54 -5.28
CA THR A 110 -3.25 5.79 -4.89
C THR A 110 -2.32 5.11 -5.86
N LEU A 111 -1.26 5.80 -6.27
CA LEU A 111 -0.21 5.30 -7.13
C LEU A 111 1.09 5.24 -6.33
N ASP A 112 1.52 4.03 -5.99
CA ASP A 112 2.72 3.78 -5.20
C ASP A 112 3.91 3.49 -6.12
N ILE A 113 4.91 4.37 -6.09
CA ILE A 113 6.22 4.12 -6.69
C ILE A 113 7.16 3.61 -5.61
N HIS A 114 7.53 2.34 -5.67
CA HIS A 114 8.40 1.73 -4.67
C HIS A 114 9.86 2.16 -4.86
N LEU A 115 10.58 2.28 -3.75
CA LEU A 115 11.96 2.74 -3.68
C LEU A 115 12.85 1.63 -3.08
N GLY A 116 14.18 1.82 -3.17
CA GLY A 116 15.14 0.89 -2.60
C GLY A 116 15.13 -0.46 -3.33
N ASP A 117 15.07 -1.56 -2.58
CA ASP A 117 15.14 -2.93 -3.12
C ASP A 117 13.98 -3.26 -4.08
N LEU A 118 12.83 -2.58 -3.91
CA LEU A 118 11.65 -2.73 -4.77
C LEU A 118 11.57 -1.66 -5.88
N TRP A 119 12.65 -0.90 -6.14
CA TRP A 119 12.66 0.09 -7.23
C TRP A 119 12.31 -0.58 -8.57
N GLY A 120 11.19 -0.13 -9.15
CA GLY A 120 10.64 -0.65 -10.41
C GLY A 120 9.24 -1.22 -10.24
N LEU A 121 8.85 -1.54 -9.00
CA LEU A 121 7.50 -1.95 -8.65
C LEU A 121 6.60 -0.73 -8.47
N ASN A 122 5.59 -0.64 -9.33
CA ASN A 122 4.59 0.42 -9.30
C ASN A 122 3.20 -0.20 -9.10
N ILE A 123 2.49 0.22 -8.05
CA ILE A 123 1.19 -0.33 -7.67
C ILE A 123 0.13 0.76 -7.63
N ALA A 124 -0.92 0.61 -8.43
CA ALA A 124 -2.14 1.39 -8.33
C ALA A 124 -3.13 0.66 -7.42
N THR A 125 -3.76 1.38 -6.49
CA THR A 125 -4.80 0.83 -5.61
C THR A 125 -6.03 1.72 -5.61
N VAL A 126 -7.20 1.10 -5.82
CA VAL A 126 -8.52 1.70 -5.64
C VAL A 126 -9.21 1.00 -4.48
N GLU A 127 -9.74 1.76 -3.53
CA GLU A 127 -10.43 1.23 -2.34
C GLU A 127 -11.95 1.40 -2.47
N PHE A 128 -12.71 0.44 -1.93
CA PHE A 128 -14.17 0.41 -1.95
C PHE A 128 -14.70 0.01 -0.57
N ALA A 129 -15.86 0.54 -0.19
CA ALA A 129 -16.58 0.11 1.01
C ALA A 129 -17.46 -1.13 0.75
N ASP A 130 -17.80 -1.39 -0.52
CA ASP A 130 -18.67 -2.47 -0.95
C ASP A 130 -17.96 -3.40 -1.94
N GLU A 131 -18.15 -4.71 -1.77
CA GLU A 131 -17.50 -5.73 -2.60
C GLU A 131 -18.07 -5.76 -4.02
N SER A 132 -19.38 -5.56 -4.16
CA SER A 132 -20.06 -5.61 -5.46
C SER A 132 -19.60 -4.45 -6.35
N GLU A 133 -19.43 -3.26 -5.77
CA GLU A 133 -18.81 -2.12 -6.47
C GLU A 133 -17.39 -2.43 -6.94
N ALA A 134 -16.57 -3.07 -6.09
CA ALA A 134 -15.20 -3.44 -6.43
C ALA A 134 -15.14 -4.51 -7.53
N LEU A 135 -16.07 -5.47 -7.52
CA LEU A 135 -16.20 -6.51 -8.55
C LEU A 135 -16.64 -5.94 -9.91
N ALA A 136 -17.53 -4.93 -9.89
CA ALA A 136 -18.02 -4.26 -11.09
C ALA A 136 -17.05 -3.20 -11.63
N TYR A 137 -15.98 -2.88 -10.90
CA TYR A 137 -15.05 -1.82 -11.28
C TYR A 137 -14.24 -2.22 -12.53
N PRO A 138 -14.30 -1.43 -13.63
CA PRO A 138 -13.55 -1.73 -14.83
C PRO A 138 -12.05 -1.49 -14.60
N GLN A 139 -11.21 -2.31 -15.25
CA GLN A 139 -9.77 -2.10 -15.23
C GLN A 139 -9.43 -0.69 -15.77
N PRO A 140 -8.60 0.10 -15.06
CA PRO A 140 -8.22 1.43 -15.51
C PRO A 140 -7.19 1.35 -16.65
N GLU A 141 -7.14 2.37 -17.51
CA GLU A 141 -6.28 2.41 -18.70
C GLU A 141 -4.79 2.22 -18.39
N ILE A 142 -4.33 2.72 -17.24
CA ILE A 142 -2.93 2.62 -16.81
C ILE A 142 -2.53 1.21 -16.36
N ALA A 143 -3.50 0.32 -16.10
CA ALA A 143 -3.24 -0.98 -15.53
C ALA A 143 -2.71 -1.95 -16.59
N VAL A 144 -1.55 -2.53 -16.30
CA VAL A 144 -0.92 -3.57 -17.11
C VAL A 144 -1.35 -4.96 -16.65
N VAL A 145 -1.43 -5.18 -15.34
CA VAL A 145 -1.86 -6.46 -14.73
C VAL A 145 -2.76 -6.19 -13.53
N ASP A 146 -3.89 -6.91 -13.43
CA ASP A 146 -4.70 -6.98 -12.20
C ASP A 146 -4.09 -8.03 -11.26
N VAL A 147 -3.57 -7.58 -10.12
CA VAL A 147 -2.95 -8.41 -9.08
C VAL A 147 -3.78 -8.42 -7.79
N SER A 148 -5.08 -8.12 -7.88
CA SER A 148 -5.98 -8.05 -6.72
C SER A 148 -6.03 -9.38 -5.97
N ALA A 149 -6.13 -10.48 -6.70
CA ALA A 149 -6.22 -11.84 -6.17
C ALA A 149 -4.87 -12.44 -5.74
N ASP A 150 -3.77 -11.75 -6.01
CA ASP A 150 -2.43 -12.28 -5.78
C ASP A 150 -1.90 -11.83 -4.43
N ALA A 151 -1.74 -12.78 -3.53
CA ALA A 151 -1.18 -12.57 -2.19
C ALA A 151 0.28 -12.11 -2.23
N PHE A 152 1.04 -12.47 -3.27
CA PHE A 152 2.44 -12.08 -3.43
C PHE A 152 2.64 -10.56 -3.40
N PHE A 153 1.64 -9.79 -3.87
CA PHE A 153 1.65 -8.32 -3.84
C PHE A 153 1.04 -7.75 -2.54
N SER A 154 1.14 -8.47 -1.43
CA SER A 154 0.84 -7.97 -0.10
C SER A 154 2.07 -7.34 0.55
N GLY A 155 1.89 -6.37 1.43
CA GLY A 155 3.02 -5.72 2.10
C GLY A 155 3.90 -6.69 2.91
N PRO A 156 3.33 -7.57 3.76
CA PRO A 156 4.10 -8.57 4.48
C PRO A 156 4.91 -9.51 3.57
N ASP A 157 4.39 -9.86 2.39
CA ASP A 157 5.07 -10.76 1.45
C ASP A 157 6.14 -10.03 0.63
N LEU A 158 6.00 -8.72 0.41
CA LEU A 158 6.94 -7.91 -0.37
C LEU A 158 8.16 -7.42 0.43
N VAL A 159 8.06 -7.31 1.76
CA VAL A 159 9.00 -6.50 2.57
C VAL A 159 10.46 -6.97 2.57
N GLN A 160 10.70 -8.26 2.27
CA GLN A 160 12.06 -8.83 2.18
C GLN A 160 12.50 -9.09 0.74
N LEU A 161 11.67 -8.72 -0.24
CA LEU A 161 11.92 -9.02 -1.64
C LEU A 161 12.66 -7.88 -2.33
N LYS A 162 13.29 -8.25 -3.45
CA LYS A 162 13.88 -7.32 -4.40
C LYS A 162 13.06 -7.31 -5.67
N PHE A 163 13.25 -6.27 -6.49
CA PHE A 163 12.53 -6.14 -7.76
C PHE A 163 12.75 -7.34 -8.69
N ALA A 164 13.92 -7.97 -8.65
CA ALA A 164 14.20 -9.20 -9.40
C ALA A 164 13.26 -10.37 -9.03
N ASP A 165 12.88 -10.49 -7.75
CA ASP A 165 11.94 -11.51 -7.29
C ASP A 165 10.54 -11.25 -7.85
N ILE A 166 10.15 -9.98 -7.97
CA ILE A 166 8.89 -9.57 -8.60
C ILE A 166 8.88 -9.95 -10.09
N GLN A 167 9.98 -9.66 -10.79
CA GLN A 167 10.12 -10.02 -12.21
C GLN A 167 10.05 -11.54 -12.41
N ALA A 168 10.69 -12.31 -11.52
CA ALA A 168 10.64 -13.77 -11.56
C ALA A 168 9.22 -14.29 -11.32
N HIS A 169 8.48 -13.72 -10.37
CA HIS A 169 7.08 -14.08 -10.11
C HIS A 169 6.18 -13.82 -11.32
N LEU A 170 6.35 -12.68 -12.00
CA LEU A 170 5.56 -12.31 -13.19
C LEU A 170 5.93 -13.08 -14.46
N ALA A 171 7.07 -13.77 -14.49
CA ALA A 171 7.52 -14.55 -15.65
C ALA A 171 6.98 -16.01 -15.65
N ASN A 172 6.36 -16.44 -14.55
CA ASN A 172 5.79 -17.78 -14.38
C ASN A 172 4.29 -17.81 -14.69
#